data_AF-A0A0F3M7B7-F1
#
_entry.id   AF-A0A0F3M7B7-F1
#
_cell.length_a   1.000
_cell.length_b   1.000
_cell.length_c   1.000
_cell.angle_alpha   90.00
_cell.angle_beta   90.00
_cell.angle_gamma   90.00
#
_symmetry.space_group_name_H-M   'P 1'
#
loop_
_entity.id
_entity.type
_entity.pdbx_description
1 polymer ?
#
loop_
_entity_poly.entity_id
_entity_poly.type
_entity_poly.pdbx_seq_one_letter_code
_entity_poly.pdbx_strand_id
1 'polypeptide(L)'
;MKAYKIINHEFDVVVVGAGGAGLRAIVGMAEAGLRAACITKLFPTRSHTVAAQGGISAALGNIQPDKWQWHAYDTIKGSDWLGDQDAIAYMCREAQLLLLN
;
A
#
# COMPACT_ATOMS: atom_id res chain seq x y z
N MET A 1 15.75 -38.39 -12.21
CA MET A 1 14.58 -37.48 -12.33
C MET A 1 14.89 -36.46 -13.42
N LYS A 2 13.95 -36.16 -14.32
CA LYS A 2 14.11 -35.02 -15.26
C LYS A 2 13.94 -33.73 -14.46
N ALA A 3 14.88 -32.80 -14.58
CA ALA A 3 14.76 -31.49 -13.96
C ALA A 3 13.54 -30.72 -14.52
N TYR A 4 12.92 -29.88 -13.69
CA TYR A 4 11.85 -29.00 -14.14
C TYR A 4 12.38 -28.01 -15.19
N LYS A 5 11.59 -27.74 -16.22
CA LYS A 5 11.89 -26.67 -17.19
C LYS A 5 11.74 -25.31 -16.50
N ILE A 6 12.80 -24.52 -16.49
CA ILE A 6 12.80 -23.14 -15.98
C ILE A 6 12.46 -22.18 -17.13
N ILE A 7 11.62 -21.17 -16.85
CA ILE A 7 11.26 -20.11 -17.78
C ILE A 7 11.75 -18.78 -17.19
N ASN A 8 12.52 -18.01 -17.96
CA ASN A 8 13.08 -16.73 -17.54
C ASN A 8 12.32 -15.57 -18.20
N HIS A 9 12.08 -14.51 -17.43
CA HIS A 9 11.45 -13.27 -17.88
C HIS A 9 12.21 -12.06 -17.31
N GLU A 10 12.24 -10.96 -18.05
CA GLU A 10 12.93 -9.72 -17.65
C GLU A 10 11.99 -8.51 -17.68
N PHE A 11 11.98 -7.78 -16.58
CA PHE A 11 11.16 -6.59 -16.32
C PHE A 11 11.95 -5.62 -15.45
N ASP A 12 11.60 -4.33 -15.48
CA ASP A 12 12.24 -3.32 -14.64
C ASP A 12 11.83 -3.50 -13.17
N VAL A 13 10.57 -3.91 -12.94
CA VAL A 13 10.01 -4.14 -11.60
C VAL A 13 9.12 -5.38 -11.59
N VAL A 14 9.22 -6.18 -10.52
CA VAL A 14 8.31 -7.30 -10.26
C VAL A 14 7.60 -7.06 -8.93
N VAL A 15 6.26 -6.99 -8.96
CA VAL A 15 5.40 -6.85 -7.79
C VAL A 15 4.76 -8.21 -7.48
N VAL A 16 5.00 -8.73 -6.28
CA VAL A 16 4.42 -10.00 -5.83
C VAL A 16 3.22 -9.72 -4.91
N GLY A 17 2.02 -9.98 -5.42
CA GLY A 17 0.73 -9.75 -4.76
C GLY A 17 -0.11 -8.71 -5.51
N ALA A 18 -1.39 -9.02 -5.71
CA ALA A 18 -2.37 -8.14 -6.38
C ALA A 18 -3.51 -7.70 -5.45
N GLY A 19 -3.17 -7.43 -4.17
CA GLY A 19 -4.04 -6.73 -3.23
C GLY A 19 -3.92 -5.20 -3.39
N GLY A 20 -4.53 -4.43 -2.48
CA GLY A 20 -4.53 -2.97 -2.57
C GLY A 20 -3.14 -2.34 -2.72
N ALA A 21 -2.19 -2.77 -1.89
CA ALA A 21 -0.80 -2.28 -1.95
C ALA A 21 -0.10 -2.64 -3.28
N GLY A 22 -0.20 -3.89 -3.72
CA GLY A 22 0.46 -4.35 -4.94
C GLY A 22 -0.13 -3.73 -6.21
N LEU A 23 -1.45 -3.56 -6.26
CA LEU A 23 -2.11 -2.86 -7.37
C LEU A 23 -1.80 -1.35 -7.37
N ARG A 24 -1.73 -0.69 -6.20
CA ARG A 24 -1.31 0.72 -6.17
C ARG A 24 0.13 0.89 -6.63
N ALA A 25 1.03 -0.02 -6.23
CA ALA A 25 2.42 -0.03 -6.65
C ALA A 25 2.55 -0.26 -8.16
N ILE A 26 1.87 -1.26 -8.74
CA ILE A 26 1.99 -1.56 -10.18
C ILE A 26 1.49 -0.40 -11.05
N VAL A 27 0.42 0.28 -10.64
CA VAL A 27 -0.08 1.48 -11.32
C VAL A 27 0.97 2.59 -11.28
N GLY A 28 1.55 2.87 -10.10
CA GLY A 28 2.60 3.89 -9.99
C GLY A 28 3.84 3.59 -10.82
N MET A 29 4.26 2.33 -10.92
CA MET A 29 5.38 1.94 -11.77
C MET A 29 5.05 2.10 -13.26
N ALA A 30 3.83 1.73 -13.67
CA ALA A 30 3.38 1.90 -15.04
C ALA A 30 3.25 3.39 -15.44
N GLU A 31 2.74 4.24 -14.53
CA GLU A 31 2.68 5.70 -14.70
C GLU A 31 4.08 6.32 -14.83
N ALA A 32 5.08 5.75 -14.16
CA ALA A 32 6.48 6.13 -14.31
C ALA A 32 7.15 5.61 -15.59
N GLY A 33 6.41 4.90 -16.46
CA GLY A 33 6.91 4.36 -17.72
C GLY A 33 7.75 3.08 -17.59
N LEU A 34 7.73 2.42 -16.44
CA LEU A 34 8.49 1.20 -16.20
C LEU A 34 7.73 -0.04 -16.67
N ARG A 35 8.45 -1.01 -17.24
CA ARG A 35 7.91 -2.33 -17.54
C ARG A 35 7.78 -3.12 -16.26
N ALA A 36 6.59 -3.14 -15.68
CA ALA A 36 6.31 -3.82 -14.43
C ALA A 36 5.50 -5.12 -14.62
N ALA A 37 5.87 -6.18 -13.91
CA ALA A 37 5.12 -7.43 -13.85
C ALA A 37 4.43 -7.60 -12.50
N CYS A 38 3.14 -7.94 -12.49
CA CYS A 38 2.38 -8.27 -11.28
C CYS A 38 2.15 -9.79 -11.21
N ILE A 39 2.65 -10.43 -10.16
CA ILE A 39 2.50 -11.87 -9.93
C ILE A 39 1.58 -12.08 -8.75
N THR A 40 0.51 -12.84 -8.92
CA THR A 40 -0.44 -13.13 -7.85
C THR A 40 -0.92 -14.58 -7.91
N LYS A 41 -1.12 -15.20 -6.74
CA LYS A 41 -1.65 -16.56 -6.62
C LYS A 41 -3.18 -16.62 -6.70
N LEU A 42 -3.85 -15.48 -6.56
CA LEU A 42 -5.31 -15.34 -6.65
C LEU A 42 -5.65 -14.32 -7.74
N PHE A 43 -6.83 -14.44 -8.34
CA PHE A 43 -7.38 -13.36 -9.14
C PHE A 43 -7.47 -12.07 -8.30
N PRO A 44 -7.08 -10.89 -8.82
CA PRO A 44 -6.80 -9.70 -7.99
C PRO A 44 -7.91 -9.32 -7.00
N THR A 45 -9.18 -9.36 -7.42
CA THR A 45 -10.34 -9.00 -6.58
C THR A 45 -10.69 -10.06 -5.52
N ARG A 46 -9.95 -11.17 -5.46
CA ARG A 46 -10.05 -12.20 -4.41
C ARG A 46 -8.95 -12.07 -3.36
N SER A 47 -8.10 -11.05 -3.44
CA SER A 47 -7.15 -10.68 -2.39
C SER A 47 -7.89 -10.24 -1.13
N HIS A 48 -7.32 -10.46 0.06
CA HIS A 48 -7.99 -10.17 1.34
C HIS A 48 -8.34 -8.68 1.54
N THR A 49 -7.74 -7.76 0.77
CA THR A 49 -8.19 -6.35 0.69
C THR A 49 -9.69 -6.24 0.42
N VAL A 50 -10.29 -7.18 -0.33
CA VAL A 50 -11.74 -7.18 -0.63
C VAL A 50 -12.62 -7.33 0.61
N ALA A 51 -12.08 -7.85 1.71
CA ALA A 51 -12.82 -8.10 2.95
C ALA A 51 -12.77 -6.92 3.94
N ALA A 52 -12.08 -5.81 3.62
CA ALA A 52 -12.04 -4.64 4.47
C ALA A 52 -13.42 -3.95 4.54
N GLN A 53 -13.83 -3.49 5.73
CA GLN A 53 -15.19 -2.95 5.96
C GLN A 53 -15.20 -1.53 6.54
N GLY A 54 -14.39 -1.25 7.57
CA GLY A 54 -14.50 -0.01 8.35
C GLY A 54 -14.16 1.27 7.57
N GLY A 55 -13.12 1.23 6.75
CA GLY A 55 -12.63 2.38 5.98
C GLY A 55 -11.12 2.52 6.06
N ILE A 56 -10.64 3.72 5.73
CA ILE A 56 -9.23 4.12 5.82
C ILE A 56 -9.12 5.39 6.66
N SER A 57 -8.21 5.40 7.62
CA SER A 57 -7.99 6.54 8.52
C SER A 57 -7.17 7.63 7.83
N ALA A 58 -7.70 8.84 7.78
CA ALA A 58 -6.97 10.03 7.31
C ALA A 58 -7.54 11.29 7.95
N ALA A 59 -6.65 12.24 8.29
CA ALA A 59 -7.02 13.52 8.87
C ALA A 59 -7.56 14.49 7.80
N LEU A 60 -8.68 14.14 7.17
CA LEU A 60 -9.30 14.94 6.09
C LEU A 60 -9.98 16.22 6.60
N GLY A 61 -10.36 16.25 7.88
CA GLY A 61 -11.05 17.41 8.47
C GLY A 61 -12.52 17.56 8.03
N ASN A 62 -13.13 16.55 7.40
CA ASN A 62 -14.47 16.64 6.80
C ASN A 62 -15.64 16.68 7.82
N ILE A 63 -15.44 16.12 9.02
CA ILE A 63 -16.47 16.04 10.08
C ILE A 63 -16.20 17.07 11.18
N GLN A 64 -14.94 17.21 11.57
CA GLN A 64 -14.43 18.20 12.51
C GLN A 64 -13.01 18.58 12.11
N PRO A 65 -12.48 19.74 12.54
CA PRO A 65 -11.09 20.10 12.29
C PRO A 65 -10.15 19.00 12.74
N ASP A 66 -9.21 18.61 11.88
CA ASP A 66 -8.28 17.52 12.12
C ASP A 66 -6.87 17.89 11.65
N LYS A 67 -5.86 17.21 12.19
CA LYS A 67 -4.45 17.44 11.88
C LYS A 67 -3.73 16.10 11.79
N TRP A 68 -2.90 15.93 10.75
CA TRP A 68 -2.13 14.69 10.58
C TRP A 68 -1.22 14.39 11.78
N GLN A 69 -0.76 15.41 12.51
CA GLN A 69 0.04 15.23 13.72
C GLN A 69 -0.75 14.55 14.86
N TRP A 70 -2.07 14.78 14.95
CA TRP A 70 -2.92 14.11 15.93
C TRP A 70 -3.04 12.63 15.57
N HIS A 71 -3.27 12.32 14.30
CA HIS A 71 -3.26 10.94 13.79
C HIS A 71 -1.90 10.24 14.01
N ALA A 72 -0.79 10.95 13.81
CA ALA A 72 0.55 10.42 14.07
C ALA A 72 0.76 10.14 15.57
N TYR A 73 0.32 11.04 16.46
CA TYR A 73 0.38 10.83 17.90
C TYR A 73 -0.41 9.57 18.32
N ASP A 74 -1.63 9.41 17.83
CA ASP A 74 -2.46 8.24 18.12
C ASP A 74 -1.83 6.94 17.60
N THR A 75 -1.16 7.00 16.45
CA THR A 75 -0.46 5.85 15.87
C THR A 75 0.79 5.49 16.68
N ILE A 76 1.61 6.47 17.07
CA ILE A 76 2.81 6.24 17.91
C ILE A 76 2.40 5.63 19.25
N LYS A 77 1.41 6.24 19.90
CA LYS A 77 0.85 5.72 21.16
C LYS A 77 0.26 4.32 20.99
N GLY A 78 -0.52 4.10 19.93
CA GLY A 78 -1.15 2.81 19.64
C GLY A 78 -0.16 1.70 19.30
N SER A 79 1.02 2.05 18.76
CA SER A 79 2.12 1.12 18.50
C SER A 79 2.91 0.72 19.75
N ASP A 80 2.49 1.20 20.92
CA ASP A 80 3.22 1.05 22.19
C ASP A 80 4.68 1.55 22.07
N TRP A 81 4.86 2.70 21.40
CA TRP A 81 6.17 3.35 21.16
C TRP A 81 7.20 2.50 20.40
N LEU A 82 6.80 1.36 19.86
CA LEU A 82 7.66 0.45 19.09
C LEU A 82 7.68 0.79 17.59
N GLY A 83 6.72 1.58 17.10
CA GLY A 83 6.64 1.97 15.71
C GLY A 83 7.71 3.01 15.32
N ASP A 84 8.30 2.83 14.15
CA ASP A 84 9.25 3.77 13.56
C ASP A 84 8.53 5.10 13.25
N GLN A 85 8.89 6.14 14.01
CA GLN A 85 8.12 7.39 14.01
C GLN A 85 8.24 8.18 12.71
N ASP A 86 9.33 8.01 11.96
CA ASP A 86 9.53 8.60 10.64
C ASP A 86 8.59 7.98 9.59
N ALA A 87 8.44 6.65 9.60
CA ALA A 87 7.49 5.93 8.76
C ALA A 87 6.04 6.29 9.12
N ILE A 88 5.71 6.37 10.41
CA ILE A 88 4.39 6.82 10.87
C ILE A 88 4.10 8.25 10.42
N ALA A 89 5.05 9.16 10.59
CA ALA A 89 4.89 10.55 10.18
C ALA A 89 4.68 10.67 8.66
N TYR A 90 5.43 9.91 7.85
CA TYR A 90 5.20 9.83 6.41
C TYR A 90 3.78 9.33 6.11
N MET A 91 3.37 8.19 6.67
CA MET A 91 2.04 7.61 6.45
C MET A 91 0.92 8.60 6.79
N CYS A 92 0.94 9.20 7.99
CA CYS A 92 -0.14 10.09 8.44
C CYS A 92 -0.18 11.41 7.65
N ARG A 93 0.97 11.95 7.24
CA ARG A 93 1.04 13.18 6.44
C ARG A 93 0.54 12.96 5.00
N GLU A 94 0.95 11.87 4.36
CA GLU A 94 0.58 11.58 2.97
C GLU A 94 -0.86 11.05 2.83
N ALA A 95 -1.45 10.48 3.89
CA ALA A 95 -2.78 9.87 3.86
C ALA A 95 -3.88 10.80 3.30
N GLN A 96 -3.83 12.09 3.62
CA GLN A 96 -4.80 13.06 3.10
C GLN A 96 -4.67 13.24 1.58
N LEU A 97 -3.44 13.42 1.09
CA LEU A 97 -3.18 13.64 -0.34
C LEU A 97 -3.51 12.40 -1.17
N LEU A 98 -3.23 11.21 -0.64
CA LEU A 98 -3.47 9.94 -1.33
C LEU A 98 -4.95 9.58 -1.51
N LEU A 99 -5.85 10.17 -0.72
CA LEU A 99 -7.29 9.87 -0.78
C LEU A 99 -8.11 10.91 -1.53
N LEU A 100 -7.53 12.08 -1.81
CA LEU A 100 -8.21 13.18 -2.50
C LEU A 100 -7.88 13.26 -3.99
N ASN A 101 -6.90 12.49 -4.47
CA ASN A 101 -6.48 12.40 -5.87
C ASN A 101 -6.83 11.03 -6.45
#